data_AF-A0A2P5N8V5-F1
#
_entry.id   AF-A0A2P5N8V5-F1
#
_cell.length_a   1.000
_cell.length_b   1.000
_cell.length_c   1.000
_cell.angle_alpha   90.00
_cell.angle_beta   90.00
_cell.angle_gamma   90.00
#
_symmetry.space_group_name_H-M   'P 1'
#
loop_
_entity.id
_entity.type
_entity.pdbx_description
1 polymer ?
#
loop_
_entity_poly.entity_id
_entity_poly.type
_entity_poly.pdbx_seq_one_letter_code
_entity_poly.pdbx_strand_id
1 'polypeptide(L)'
;MLINDSEVIMAFIQYWVTLIFNWVFQMLIALDRLSNAFAFGNSKSTVSARVGYNALKVRVHKHRHYWARYWLAMETLIDFTFYPLDGPGHCLNALEDDCEHKHELGFDFVRILLTLVIVPACVVLIPINWALGWAKNACNA
;
A
#
# COMPACT_ATOMS: atom_id res chain seq x y z
N MET A 1 0.38 8.94 46.41
CA MET A 1 0.46 9.01 44.93
C MET A 1 -0.89 8.52 44.42
N LEU A 2 -1.83 9.43 44.16
CA LEU A 2 -3.16 9.07 43.65
C LEU A 2 -3.06 9.12 42.13
N ILE A 3 -3.16 7.96 41.48
CA ILE A 3 -3.33 7.90 40.04
C ILE A 3 -4.72 8.46 39.75
N ASN A 4 -4.81 9.46 38.88
CA ASN A 4 -6.05 10.11 38.56
C ASN A 4 -6.91 9.15 37.69
N ASP A 5 -8.16 8.90 38.08
CA ASP A 5 -9.05 7.96 37.37
C ASP A 5 -9.17 8.31 35.87
N SER A 6 -9.08 9.59 35.52
CA SER A 6 -9.07 10.03 34.12
C SER A 6 -7.84 9.56 33.34
N GLU A 7 -6.66 9.49 33.96
CA GLU A 7 -5.44 9.00 33.30
C GLU A 7 -5.54 7.50 33.00
N VAL A 8 -6.11 6.74 33.93
CA VAL A 8 -6.36 5.29 33.74
C VAL A 8 -7.34 5.06 32.61
N ILE A 9 -8.43 5.83 32.57
CA ILE A 9 -9.44 5.73 31.51
C ILE A 9 -8.83 6.10 30.15
N MET A 10 -8.05 7.17 30.06
CA MET A 10 -7.41 7.58 28.80
C MET A 10 -6.36 6.56 28.32
N ALA A 11 -5.56 5.99 29.22
CA ALA A 11 -4.61 4.95 28.89
C ALA A 11 -5.32 3.67 28.38
N PHE A 12 -6.43 3.28 29.01
CA PHE A 12 -7.24 2.16 28.56
C PHE A 12 -7.83 2.42 27.18
N ILE A 13 -8.42 3.60 26.93
CA ILE A 13 -8.95 3.98 25.61
C ILE A 13 -7.84 3.95 24.56
N GLN A 14 -6.69 4.56 24.84
CA GLN A 14 -5.57 4.61 23.89
C GLN A 14 -5.07 3.20 23.53
N TYR A 15 -5.01 2.29 24.50
CA TYR A 15 -4.63 0.91 24.28
C TYR A 15 -5.59 0.21 23.30
N TRP A 16 -6.90 0.30 23.54
CA TRP A 16 -7.89 -0.34 22.67
C TRP A 16 -7.93 0.28 21.28
N VAL A 17 -7.83 1.60 21.17
CA VAL A 17 -7.75 2.30 19.89
C VAL A 17 -6.53 1.81 19.10
N THR A 18 -5.36 1.74 19.73
CA THR A 18 -4.12 1.27 19.07
C THR A 18 -4.23 -0.20 18.67
N LEU A 19 -4.82 -1.04 19.52
CA LEU A 19 -5.02 -2.46 19.24
C LEU A 19 -5.94 -2.67 18.03
N ILE A 20 -7.08 -1.99 18.00
CA ILE A 20 -8.05 -2.07 16.90
C ILE A 20 -7.41 -1.57 15.61
N PHE A 21 -6.73 -0.43 15.65
CA PHE A 21 -6.04 0.13 14.48
C PHE A 21 -5.01 -0.85 13.90
N ASN A 22 -4.16 -1.42 14.75
CA ASN A 22 -3.17 -2.41 14.34
C ASN A 22 -3.82 -3.65 13.72
N TRP A 23 -4.92 -4.13 14.29
CA TRP A 23 -5.62 -5.30 13.76
C TRP A 23 -6.21 -5.04 12.37
N VAL A 24 -6.88 -3.89 12.19
CA VAL A 24 -7.42 -3.46 10.89
C VAL A 24 -6.28 -3.31 9.87
N PHE A 25 -5.17 -2.67 10.26
CA PHE A 25 -4.02 -2.48 9.37
C PHE A 25 -3.42 -3.82 8.91
N GLN A 26 -3.24 -4.77 9.81
CA GLN A 26 -2.75 -6.11 9.47
C GLN A 26 -3.72 -6.87 8.57
N MET A 27 -5.03 -6.71 8.76
CA MET A 27 -6.05 -7.30 7.86
C MET A 27 -5.97 -6.70 6.46
N LEU A 28 -5.76 -5.39 6.32
CA LEU A 28 -5.58 -4.75 5.02
C LEU A 28 -4.31 -5.24 4.30
N ILE A 29 -3.19 -5.38 5.02
CA ILE A 29 -1.96 -5.97 4.47
C ILE A 29 -2.19 -7.41 4.02
N ALA A 30 -2.90 -8.20 4.83
CA ALA A 30 -3.21 -9.59 4.48
C ALA A 30 -4.08 -9.69 3.24
N LEU A 31 -5.09 -8.81 3.09
CA LEU A 31 -5.92 -8.71 1.89
C LEU A 31 -5.12 -8.30 0.67
N ASP A 32 -4.21 -7.34 0.80
CA ASP A 32 -3.34 -6.91 -0.29
C ASP A 32 -2.44 -8.06 -0.77
N ARG A 33 -1.76 -8.74 0.15
CA ARG A 33 -0.96 -9.95 -0.13
C ARG A 33 -1.78 -11.07 -0.76
N LEU A 34 -2.99 -11.30 -0.26
CA LEU A 34 -3.92 -12.28 -0.82
C LEU A 34 -4.29 -11.94 -2.26
N SER A 35 -4.57 -10.67 -2.55
CA SER A 35 -4.89 -10.22 -3.90
C SER A 35 -3.71 -10.35 -4.85
N ASN A 36 -2.49 -10.10 -4.36
CA ASN A 36 -1.27 -10.35 -5.12
C ASN A 36 -1.10 -11.84 -5.44
N ALA A 37 -1.37 -12.73 -4.48
CA ALA A 37 -1.33 -14.17 -4.66
C ALA A 37 -2.38 -14.67 -5.68
N PHE A 38 -3.62 -14.16 -5.62
CA PHE A 38 -4.66 -14.46 -6.60
C PHE A 38 -4.26 -14.01 -8.00
N ALA A 39 -3.57 -12.89 -8.12
CA ALA A 39 -2.92 -12.43 -9.34
C ALA A 39 -1.57 -13.13 -9.59
N PHE A 40 -1.42 -14.41 -9.24
CA PHE A 40 -0.21 -15.22 -9.47
C PHE A 40 1.11 -14.53 -9.07
N GLY A 41 1.05 -13.66 -8.06
CA GLY A 41 2.19 -13.03 -7.44
C GLY A 41 2.66 -13.82 -6.24
N ASN A 42 3.71 -13.32 -5.60
CA ASN A 42 4.20 -13.91 -4.37
C ASN A 42 3.26 -13.55 -3.20
N SER A 43 2.76 -14.55 -2.48
CA SER A 43 1.80 -14.38 -1.39
C SER A 43 2.35 -13.67 -0.15
N LYS A 44 3.67 -13.48 -0.07
CA LYS A 44 4.30 -12.71 1.02
C LYS A 44 4.58 -11.26 0.63
N SER A 45 4.48 -10.94 -0.66
CA SER A 45 4.71 -9.61 -1.22
C SER A 45 3.39 -8.86 -1.40
N THR A 46 3.40 -7.56 -1.13
CA THR A 46 2.27 -6.66 -1.38
C THR A 46 2.12 -6.36 -2.87
N VAL A 47 0.94 -5.88 -3.28
CA VAL A 47 0.76 -5.41 -4.66
C VAL A 47 1.66 -4.20 -4.92
N SER A 48 1.76 -3.28 -3.96
CA SER A 48 2.64 -2.10 -4.05
C SER A 48 4.10 -2.50 -4.28
N ALA A 49 4.66 -3.46 -3.52
CA ALA A 49 6.03 -3.93 -3.70
C ALA A 49 6.24 -4.57 -5.08
N ARG A 50 5.30 -5.40 -5.55
CA ARG A 50 5.35 -6.00 -6.89
C ARG A 50 5.31 -4.94 -7.99
N VAL A 51 4.44 -3.93 -7.86
CA VAL A 51 4.33 -2.83 -8.82
C VAL A 51 5.62 -2.01 -8.83
N GLY A 52 6.14 -1.65 -7.66
CA GLY A 52 7.43 -0.96 -7.49
C GLY A 52 8.59 -1.72 -8.13
N TYR A 53 8.67 -3.03 -7.92
CA TYR A 53 9.71 -3.87 -8.53
C TYR A 53 9.67 -3.86 -10.06
N ASN A 54 8.48 -4.02 -10.64
CA ASN A 54 8.34 -4.04 -12.10
C ASN A 54 8.56 -2.65 -12.71
N ALA A 55 8.12 -1.59 -12.04
CA ALA A 55 8.39 -0.21 -12.45
C ALA A 55 9.89 0.13 -12.37
N LEU A 56 10.58 -0.28 -11.30
CA LEU A 56 12.02 -0.13 -11.16
C LEU A 56 12.77 -0.85 -12.28
N LYS A 57 12.40 -2.10 -12.58
CA LYS A 57 12.95 -2.86 -13.72
C LYS A 57 12.78 -2.14 -15.05
N VAL A 58 11.61 -1.55 -15.28
CA VAL A 58 11.34 -0.76 -16.50
C VAL A 58 12.27 0.44 -16.59
N ARG A 59 12.46 1.18 -15.47
CA ARG A 59 13.34 2.35 -15.41
C ARG A 59 14.83 1.97 -15.61
N VAL A 60 15.28 0.86 -15.02
CA VAL A 60 16.69 0.40 -15.07
C VAL A 60 17.06 -0.20 -16.42
N HIS A 61 16.22 -1.06 -17.01
CA HIS A 61 16.61 -1.82 -18.19
C HIS A 61 16.30 -1.12 -19.53
N LYS A 62 15.70 0.08 -19.50
CA LYS A 62 15.41 1.06 -20.58
C LYS A 62 14.86 0.58 -21.94
N HIS A 63 14.84 -0.71 -22.27
CA HIS A 63 14.37 -1.24 -23.55
C HIS A 63 13.79 -2.65 -23.38
N ARG A 64 12.62 -2.89 -24.00
CA ARG A 64 11.91 -4.19 -24.17
C ARG A 64 11.01 -4.72 -23.06
N HIS A 65 10.50 -3.90 -22.15
CA HIS A 65 9.28 -4.32 -21.43
C HIS A 65 8.05 -3.91 -22.24
N TYR A 66 7.43 -4.88 -22.93
CA TYR A 66 6.19 -4.67 -23.71
C TYR A 66 5.08 -4.01 -22.84
N TRP A 67 5.14 -4.22 -21.53
CA TRP A 67 4.22 -3.68 -20.53
C TRP A 67 4.80 -2.54 -19.68
N ALA A 68 5.83 -1.83 -20.17
CA ALA A 68 6.46 -0.73 -19.44
C ALA A 68 5.46 0.33 -18.99
N ARG A 69 4.58 0.75 -19.91
CA ARG A 69 3.54 1.75 -19.62
C ARG A 69 2.53 1.28 -18.58
N TYR A 70 2.18 0.00 -18.60
CA TYR A 70 1.25 -0.57 -17.63
C TYR A 70 1.81 -0.46 -16.21
N TRP A 71 3.04 -0.92 -15.98
CA TRP A 71 3.62 -0.91 -14.64
C TRP A 71 3.84 0.50 -14.11
N LEU A 72 4.30 1.42 -14.96
CA LEU A 72 4.45 2.83 -14.59
C LEU A 72 3.09 3.50 -14.31
N ALA A 73 2.04 3.15 -15.04
CA ALA A 73 0.70 3.68 -14.80
C ALA A 73 0.12 3.17 -13.47
N MET A 74 0.28 1.88 -13.16
CA MET A 74 -0.15 1.32 -11.88
C MET A 74 0.64 1.93 -10.71
N GLU A 75 1.96 2.07 -10.86
CA GLU A 75 2.82 2.72 -9.86
C GLU A 75 2.36 4.16 -9.61
N THR A 76 2.14 4.94 -10.67
CA THR A 76 1.67 6.33 -10.55
C THR A 76 0.32 6.42 -9.84
N LEU A 77 -0.62 5.52 -10.18
CA LEU A 77 -1.95 5.50 -9.56
C LEU A 77 -1.88 5.18 -8.07
N ILE A 78 -1.10 4.16 -7.69
CA ILE A 78 -0.95 3.75 -6.29
C ILE A 78 -0.20 4.85 -5.52
N ASP A 79 0.91 5.36 -6.05
CA ASP A 79 1.67 6.43 -5.40
C ASP A 79 0.80 7.68 -5.20
N PHE A 80 -0.01 8.07 -6.19
CA PHE A 80 -0.97 9.17 -6.03
C PHE A 80 -2.01 8.90 -4.93
N THR A 81 -2.46 7.66 -4.81
CA THR A 81 -3.46 7.26 -3.80
C THR A 81 -2.90 7.40 -2.39
N PHE A 82 -1.63 7.09 -2.17
CA PHE A 82 -1.00 7.10 -0.84
C PHE A 82 -0.19 8.37 -0.54
N TYR A 83 0.07 9.21 -1.55
CA TYR A 83 0.91 10.41 -1.44
C TYR A 83 0.61 11.30 -0.22
N PRO A 84 -0.65 11.63 0.13
CA PRO A 84 -0.92 12.54 1.25
C PRO A 84 -0.53 12.00 2.62
N LEU A 85 -0.44 10.66 2.77
CA LEU A 85 -0.12 10.00 4.04
C LEU A 85 1.32 9.54 4.09
N ASP A 86 1.78 8.89 3.02
CA ASP A 86 3.06 8.17 2.96
C ASP A 86 4.17 8.98 2.26
N GLY A 87 3.80 10.07 1.58
CA GLY A 87 4.74 10.86 0.78
C GLY A 87 5.04 10.24 -0.59
N PRO A 88 6.10 10.72 -1.28
CA PRO A 88 6.45 10.22 -2.61
C PRO A 88 7.02 8.80 -2.57
N GLY A 89 6.78 8.03 -3.65
CA GLY A 89 7.44 6.75 -3.89
C GLY A 89 6.92 5.58 -3.04
N HIS A 90 5.65 5.58 -2.67
CA HIS A 90 5.02 4.53 -1.86
C HIS A 90 5.35 3.11 -2.37
N CYS A 91 5.20 2.84 -3.67
CA CYS A 91 5.49 1.53 -4.25
C CYS A 91 6.96 1.12 -4.15
N LEU A 92 7.88 2.10 -4.26
CA LEU A 92 9.32 1.84 -4.15
C LEU A 92 9.71 1.58 -2.69
N ASN A 93 9.18 2.37 -1.75
CA ASN A 93 9.40 2.15 -0.33
C ASN A 93 8.84 0.78 0.10
N ALA A 94 7.65 0.42 -0.39
CA ALA A 94 7.06 -0.90 -0.15
C ALA A 94 7.92 -2.05 -0.69
N LEU A 95 8.67 -1.82 -1.79
CA LEU A 95 9.64 -2.79 -2.29
C LEU A 95 10.89 -2.87 -1.40
N GLU A 96 11.40 -1.74 -0.91
CA GLU A 96 12.56 -1.70 -0.01
C GLU A 96 12.25 -2.40 1.33
N ASP A 97 11.01 -2.28 1.81
CA ASP A 97 10.53 -2.95 3.01
C ASP A 97 10.17 -4.43 2.78
N ASP A 98 10.10 -4.89 1.52
CA ASP A 98 9.81 -6.27 1.17
C ASP A 98 11.07 -7.14 1.25
N CYS A 99 11.06 -8.14 2.14
CA CYS A 99 12.18 -9.06 2.29
C CYS A 99 12.24 -10.11 1.14
N GLU A 100 11.17 -10.26 0.35
CA GLU A 100 11.06 -11.31 -0.66
C GLU A 100 11.37 -10.84 -2.09
N HIS A 101 12.52 -11.27 -2.61
CA HIS A 101 13.06 -10.79 -3.90
C HIS A 101 12.48 -11.50 -5.14
N LYS A 102 11.52 -12.43 -4.96
CA LYS A 102 10.92 -13.20 -6.06
C LYS A 102 9.60 -12.56 -6.47
N HIS A 103 9.65 -11.63 -7.41
CA HIS A 103 8.44 -11.13 -8.09
C HIS A 103 8.37 -11.70 -9.50
N GLU A 104 7.46 -12.64 -9.70
CA GLU A 104 7.30 -13.32 -10.99
C GLU A 104 6.52 -12.47 -11.99
N LEU A 105 7.02 -12.47 -13.23
CA LEU A 105 6.36 -11.86 -14.39
C LEU A 105 5.22 -12.78 -14.81
N GLY A 106 4.00 -12.49 -14.35
CA GLY A 106 2.82 -13.23 -14.76
C GLY A 106 2.49 -13.07 -16.26
N PHE A 107 1.76 -14.04 -16.80
CA PHE A 107 1.13 -13.99 -18.13
C PHE A 107 0.20 -12.77 -18.28
N ASP A 108 -0.13 -12.37 -19.51
CA ASP A 108 -0.95 -11.17 -19.77
C ASP A 108 -2.31 -11.16 -19.04
N PHE A 109 -2.95 -12.32 -18.87
CA PHE A 109 -4.18 -12.48 -18.10
C PHE A 109 -4.04 -12.05 -16.63
N VAL A 110 -2.88 -12.26 -16.04
CA VAL A 110 -2.57 -11.93 -14.65
C VAL A 110 -2.63 -10.42 -14.41
N ARG A 111 -2.25 -9.62 -15.40
CA ARG A 111 -2.26 -8.15 -15.30
C ARG A 111 -3.68 -7.59 -15.34
N ILE A 112 -4.57 -8.22 -16.12
CA ILE A 112 -5.99 -7.85 -16.12
C ILE A 112 -6.56 -8.07 -14.72
N LEU A 113 -6.31 -9.25 -14.12
CA LEU A 113 -6.76 -9.55 -12.77
C LEU A 113 -6.18 -8.56 -11.74
N LEU A 114 -4.89 -8.24 -11.86
CA LEU A 114 -4.26 -7.25 -10.98
C LEU A 114 -4.87 -5.85 -11.14
N THR A 115 -5.20 -5.44 -12.37
CA THR A 115 -5.88 -4.15 -12.63
C THR A 115 -7.27 -4.11 -12.00
N LEU A 116 -8.01 -5.21 -12.07
CA LEU A 116 -9.33 -5.35 -11.45
C LEU A 116 -9.30 -5.29 -9.92
N VAL A 117 -8.13 -5.50 -9.31
CA VAL A 117 -7.92 -5.30 -7.87
C VAL A 117 -7.46 -3.87 -7.59
N ILE A 118 -6.39 -3.42 -8.25
CA ILE A 118 -5.75 -2.11 -7.98
C ILE A 118 -6.73 -0.97 -8.21
N VAL A 119 -7.40 -0.93 -9.37
CA VAL A 119 -8.19 0.24 -9.75
C VAL A 119 -9.38 0.45 -8.81
N PRO A 120 -10.23 -0.55 -8.51
CA PRO A 120 -11.31 -0.36 -7.54
C PRO A 120 -10.81 -0.01 -6.14
N ALA A 121 -9.72 -0.64 -5.68
CA ALA A 121 -9.13 -0.31 -4.38
C ALA A 121 -8.67 1.15 -4.34
N CYS A 122 -7.95 1.63 -5.35
CA CYS A 122 -7.50 3.02 -5.43
C CYS A 122 -8.68 4.00 -5.53
N VAL A 123 -9.73 3.68 -6.29
CA VAL A 123 -10.93 4.53 -6.37
C VAL A 123 -11.57 4.77 -5.00
N VAL A 124 -11.58 3.75 -4.13
CA VAL A 124 -12.11 3.87 -2.77
C VAL A 124 -11.11 4.58 -1.85
N LEU A 125 -9.82 4.24 -1.93
CA LEU A 125 -8.79 4.73 -1.01
C LEU A 125 -8.35 6.18 -1.30
N ILE A 126 -8.42 6.66 -2.54
CA ILE A 126 -8.06 8.04 -2.91
C ILE A 126 -8.80 9.07 -2.03
N PRO A 127 -10.15 9.13 -2.01
CA PRO A 127 -10.83 10.16 -1.22
C PRO A 127 -10.53 10.04 0.28
N ILE A 128 -10.34 8.81 0.79
CA ILE A 128 -10.04 8.55 2.19
C ILE A 128 -8.65 9.10 2.55
N ASN A 129 -7.61 8.67 1.83
CA ASN A 129 -6.24 9.05 2.11
C ASN A 129 -6.02 10.55 1.93
N TRP A 130 -6.66 11.16 0.92
CA TRP A 130 -6.56 12.59 0.69
C TRP A 130 -7.28 13.42 1.75
N ALA A 131 -8.46 12.99 2.22
CA ALA A 131 -9.14 13.63 3.34
C ALA A 131 -8.32 13.54 4.63
N LEU A 132 -7.75 12.36 4.92
CA LEU A 132 -6.90 12.14 6.10
C LEU A 132 -5.60 12.95 6.03
N GLY A 133 -4.95 12.98 4.87
CA GLY A 133 -3.72 13.77 4.67
C GLY A 133 -3.97 15.27 4.82
N TRP A 134 -5.11 15.76 4.31
CA TRP A 134 -5.53 17.14 4.53
C TRP A 134 -5.76 17.45 6.01
N ALA A 135 -6.49 16.59 6.72
CA ALA A 135 -6.73 16.75 8.16
C ALA A 135 -5.41 16.73 8.98
N LYS A 136 -4.49 15.81 8.65
CA LYS A 136 -3.16 15.75 9.26
C LYS A 136 -2.39 17.06 9.07
N ASN A 137 -2.40 17.61 7.85
CA ASN A 137 -1.71 18.86 7.56
C ASN A 137 -2.36 20.07 8.25
N ALA A 138 -3.69 20.09 8.37
CA ALA A 138 -4.41 21.15 9.07
C ALA A 138 -4.15 21.16 10.59
N CYS A 139 -3.90 20.00 11.20
CA CYS A 139 -3.56 19.91 12.63
C CYS A 139 -2.08 20.20 12.95
N ASN A 140 -1.21 20.15 11.94
CA ASN A 140 0.24 20.38 12.09
C ASN A 140 0.67 21.80 11.67
N ALA A 141 -0.26 22.62 11.18
CA ALA A 141 -0.05 24.01 10.76
C ALA A 141 -0.44 24.98 11.88
#